data_AF-V9DEN3-F1
#
_entry.id   AF-V9DEN3-F1
#
_cell.length_a   1.000
_cell.length_b   1.000
_cell.length_c   1.000
_cell.angle_alpha   90.00
_cell.angle_beta   90.00
_cell.angle_gamma   90.00
#
_symmetry.space_group_name_H-M   'P 1'
#
loop_
_entity.id
_entity.type
_entity.pdbx_description
1 polymer ?
#
loop_
_entity_poly.entity_id
_entity_poly.type
_entity_poly.pdbx_seq_one_letter_code
_entity_poly.pdbx_strand_id
1 'polypeptide(L)'
;MAYDTPLSPQGQQITALPVREQLRRGLKDMGSKSYSSAKNFAMIGALYSGTECCVEGYRAKSDLYNSVSAGCITGAILAYKAGPQAAALGCGGFAAFSAAIDAYMRMPESD
;
A
#
# COMPACT_ATOMS: atom_id res chain seq x y z
N MET A 1 -1.64 -3.72 -15.17
CA MET A 1 -3.00 -3.45 -15.72
C MET A 1 -3.75 -4.77 -15.74
N ALA A 2 -4.95 -4.84 -15.17
CA ALA A 2 -5.73 -6.06 -15.14
C ALA A 2 -6.38 -6.27 -16.51
N TYR A 3 -5.96 -7.30 -17.25
CA TYR A 3 -6.50 -7.63 -18.58
C TYR A 3 -7.59 -8.69 -18.51
N ASP A 4 -8.13 -8.97 -17.33
CA ASP A 4 -9.13 -10.03 -17.10
C ASP A 4 -10.58 -9.50 -17.22
N THR A 5 -10.74 -8.25 -17.64
CA THR A 5 -12.06 -7.64 -17.88
C THR A 5 -12.75 -8.29 -19.07
N PRO A 6 -14.09 -8.45 -19.09
CA PRO A 6 -14.82 -9.11 -20.17
C PRO A 6 -14.71 -8.40 -21.53
N LEU A 7 -14.19 -7.17 -21.56
CA LEU A 7 -13.93 -6.38 -22.76
C LEU A 7 -12.57 -6.67 -23.42
N SER A 8 -11.69 -7.43 -22.75
CA SER A 8 -10.42 -7.85 -23.33
C SER A 8 -10.59 -9.18 -24.09
N PRO A 9 -9.78 -9.44 -25.13
CA PRO A 9 -9.81 -10.72 -25.84
C PRO A 9 -9.52 -11.90 -24.90
N GLN A 10 -8.78 -11.71 -23.81
CA GLN A 10 -8.55 -12.72 -22.78
C GLN A 10 -9.76 -12.93 -21.88
N GLY A 11 -10.47 -11.87 -21.49
CA GLY A 11 -11.68 -11.94 -20.67
C GLY A 11 -12.87 -12.56 -21.41
N GLN A 12 -12.96 -12.37 -22.73
CA GLN A 12 -13.94 -13.04 -23.59
C GLN A 12 -13.71 -14.56 -23.65
N GLN A 13 -12.44 -14.99 -23.66
CA GLN A 13 -12.09 -16.41 -23.59
C GLN A 13 -12.49 -17.00 -22.24
N ILE A 14 -12.29 -16.27 -21.13
CA ILE A 14 -12.68 -16.72 -19.79
C ILE A 14 -14.20 -16.79 -19.62
N THR A 15 -14.96 -15.85 -20.19
CA THR A 15 -16.44 -15.83 -20.11
C THR A 15 -17.12 -16.87 -21.01
N ALA A 16 -16.41 -17.45 -21.98
CA ALA A 16 -16.92 -18.51 -22.83
C ALA A 16 -16.83 -19.93 -22.20
N LEU A 17 -16.09 -20.12 -21.10
CA LEU A 17 -15.97 -21.42 -20.42
C LEU A 17 -17.24 -21.79 -19.61
N PRO A 18 -17.46 -23.06 -19.23
CA PRO A 18 -18.50 -23.42 -18.28
C PRO A 18 -18.29 -22.74 -16.91
N VAL A 19 -19.38 -22.30 -16.27
CA VAL A 19 -19.38 -21.50 -15.02
C VAL A 19 -18.50 -22.09 -13.91
N ARG A 20 -18.41 -23.43 -13.81
CA ARG A 20 -17.56 -24.11 -12.82
C ARG A 20 -16.07 -23.86 -13.07
N GLU A 21 -15.64 -23.83 -14.32
CA GLU A 21 -14.25 -23.54 -14.69
C GLU A 21 -13.95 -22.05 -14.60
N GLN A 22 -14.91 -21.18 -14.93
CA GLN A 22 -14.79 -19.73 -14.72
C GLN A 22 -14.57 -19.42 -13.24
N LEU A 23 -15.40 -19.96 -12.35
CA LEU A 23 -15.27 -19.79 -10.91
C LEU A 23 -13.95 -20.34 -10.40
N ARG A 24 -13.56 -21.55 -10.82
CA ARG A 24 -12.28 -22.15 -10.40
C ARG A 24 -11.09 -21.30 -10.82
N ARG A 25 -11.10 -20.75 -12.03
CA ARG A 25 -10.01 -19.92 -12.56
C ARG A 25 -10.01 -18.53 -11.93
N GLY A 26 -11.18 -17.94 -11.73
CA GLY A 26 -11.37 -16.68 -11.00
C GLY A 26 -10.89 -16.77 -9.55
N LEU A 27 -11.26 -17.83 -8.83
CA LEU A 27 -10.78 -18.06 -7.46
C LEU A 27 -9.25 -18.24 -7.40
N LYS A 28 -8.66 -18.95 -8.37
CA LYS A 28 -7.21 -19.15 -8.44
C LYS A 28 -6.46 -17.84 -8.73
N ASP A 29 -6.95 -17.04 -9.67
CA ASP A 29 -6.37 -15.74 -9.99
C ASP A 29 -6.54 -14.75 -8.84
N MET A 30 -7.74 -14.69 -8.26
CA MET A 30 -8.05 -13.90 -7.07
C MET A 30 -7.11 -14.27 -5.91
N GLY A 31 -6.93 -15.56 -5.63
CA GLY A 31 -6.03 -16.02 -4.56
C GLY A 31 -4.57 -15.58 -4.78
N SER A 32 -4.08 -15.71 -6.02
CA SER A 32 -2.72 -15.27 -6.38
C SER A 32 -2.52 -13.76 -6.19
N LYS A 33 -3.48 -12.97 -6.69
CA LYS A 33 -3.45 -11.50 -6.57
C LYS A 33 -3.60 -11.03 -5.13
N SER A 34 -4.49 -11.66 -4.36
CA SER A 34 -4.65 -11.39 -2.92
C SER A 34 -3.36 -11.66 -2.16
N TYR A 35 -2.68 -12.78 -2.44
CA TYR A 35 -1.42 -13.11 -1.79
C TYR A 35 -0.31 -12.10 -2.13
N SER A 36 -0.20 -11.67 -3.39
CA SER A 36 0.76 -10.63 -3.76
C SER A 36 0.43 -9.28 -3.11
N SER A 37 -0.84 -8.94 -2.99
CA SER A 37 -1.27 -7.69 -2.35
C SER A 37 -0.96 -7.73 -0.85
N ALA A 38 -1.24 -8.84 -0.19
CA ALA A 38 -0.92 -9.05 1.23
C ALA A 38 0.59 -8.86 1.51
N LYS A 39 1.47 -9.38 0.63
CA LYS A 39 2.91 -9.15 0.74
C LYS A 39 3.29 -7.67 0.66
N ASN A 40 2.69 -6.92 -0.26
CA ASN A 40 2.95 -5.50 -0.41
C ASN A 40 2.48 -4.71 0.83
N PHE A 41 1.28 -5.00 1.34
CA PHE A 41 0.79 -4.36 2.57
C PHE A 41 1.63 -4.70 3.79
N ALA A 42 2.05 -5.97 3.93
CA ALA A 42 2.94 -6.38 5.01
C ALA A 42 4.28 -5.63 4.93
N MET A 43 4.85 -5.46 3.74
CA MET A 43 6.09 -4.71 3.54
C MET A 43 5.92 -3.23 3.91
N ILE A 44 4.84 -2.58 3.45
CA ILE A 44 4.54 -1.19 3.78
C ILE A 44 4.39 -1.02 5.30
N GLY A 45 3.59 -1.87 5.94
CA GLY A 45 3.33 -1.81 7.38
C GLY A 45 4.59 -2.05 8.20
N ALA A 46 5.40 -3.06 7.85
CA ALA A 46 6.65 -3.34 8.55
C ALA A 46 7.65 -2.17 8.44
N LEU A 47 7.78 -1.57 7.26
CA LEU A 47 8.65 -0.40 7.07
C LEU A 47 8.14 0.82 7.84
N TYR A 48 6.85 1.10 7.78
CA TYR A 48 6.26 2.25 8.47
C TYR A 48 6.41 2.12 9.99
N SER A 49 5.90 1.04 10.58
CA SER A 49 5.96 0.85 12.04
C SER A 49 7.39 0.70 12.55
N GLY A 50 8.27 0.06 11.77
CA GLY A 50 9.69 -0.05 12.12
C GLY A 50 10.39 1.31 12.11
N THR A 51 10.17 2.13 11.08
CA THR A 51 10.79 3.46 10.99
C THR A 51 10.25 4.41 12.05
N GLU A 52 8.95 4.41 12.29
CA GLU A 52 8.34 5.19 13.37
C GLU A 52 8.91 4.81 14.74
N CYS A 53 8.96 3.50 15.05
CA CYS A 53 9.52 3.00 16.31
C CYS A 53 11.00 3.39 16.49
N CYS A 54 11.81 3.31 15.44
CA CYS A 54 13.21 3.74 15.50
C CYS A 54 13.34 5.26 15.74
N VAL A 55 12.53 6.09 15.06
CA VAL A 55 12.55 7.55 15.22
C VAL A 55 12.07 7.96 16.61
N GLU A 56 11.00 7.34 17.09
CA GLU A 56 10.47 7.56 18.44
C GLU A 56 11.47 7.13 19.50
N GLY A 57 12.08 5.95 19.36
CA GLY A 57 13.13 5.47 20.27
C GLY A 57 14.34 6.41 20.33
N TYR A 58 14.69 7.07 19.22
CA TYR A 58 15.79 8.05 19.20
C TYR A 58 15.40 9.41 19.81
N ARG A 59 14.18 9.90 19.56
CA ARG A 59 13.75 11.25 19.97
C ARG A 59 13.02 11.29 21.31
N ALA A 60 12.56 10.14 21.80
CA ALA A 60 11.72 9.99 22.98
C ALA A 60 10.48 10.93 22.98
N LYS A 61 9.89 11.15 21.80
CA LYS A 61 8.69 11.96 21.60
C LYS A 61 7.79 11.27 20.58
N SER A 62 6.47 11.32 20.78
CA SER A 62 5.46 10.81 19.85
C SER A 62 4.61 11.96 19.32
N ASP A 63 5.03 12.55 18.21
CA ASP A 63 4.42 13.73 17.59
C ASP A 63 4.19 13.50 16.07
N LEU A 64 3.47 14.41 15.40
CA LEU A 64 3.22 14.39 13.95
C LEU A 64 4.51 14.31 13.11
N TYR A 65 5.65 14.76 13.65
CA TYR A 65 6.92 14.64 12.95
C TYR A 65 7.33 13.16 12.75
N ASN A 66 7.01 12.29 13.70
CA ASN A 66 7.36 10.88 13.60
C ASN A 66 6.60 10.21 12.46
N SER A 67 5.28 10.43 12.38
CA SER A 67 4.44 9.89 11.31
C SER A 67 4.81 10.44 9.93
N VAL A 68 5.10 11.75 9.82
CA VAL A 68 5.59 12.38 8.58
C VAL A 68 6.92 11.78 8.13
N SER A 69 7.89 11.68 9.05
CA SER A 69 9.23 11.16 8.72
C SER A 69 9.22 9.67 8.39
N ALA A 70 8.47 8.86 9.16
CA ALA A 70 8.26 7.44 8.90
C ALA A 70 7.55 7.22 7.54
N GLY A 71 6.53 8.02 7.25
CA GLY A 71 5.84 8.04 5.96
C GLY A 71 6.79 8.37 4.81
N CYS A 72 7.56 9.46 4.92
CA CYS A 72 8.54 9.82 3.89
C CYS A 72 9.57 8.71 3.64
N ILE A 73 10.18 8.18 4.70
CA ILE A 73 11.22 7.15 4.59
C ILE A 73 10.63 5.89 3.96
N THR A 74 9.46 5.45 4.42
CA THR A 74 8.76 4.28 3.86
C THR A 74 8.45 4.46 2.38
N GLY A 75 7.85 5.61 2.01
CA GLY A 75 7.51 5.92 0.62
C GLY A 75 8.74 6.03 -0.29
N ALA A 76 9.84 6.61 0.20
CA ALA A 76 11.10 6.69 -0.53
C ALA A 76 11.73 5.31 -0.76
N ILE A 77 11.76 4.45 0.26
CA ILE A 77 12.33 3.10 0.18
C ILE A 77 11.56 2.26 -0.84
N LEU A 78 10.21 2.32 -0.80
CA LEU A 78 9.36 1.56 -1.71
C LEU A 78 9.53 1.99 -3.17
N ALA A 79 9.70 3.29 -3.41
CA ALA A 79 9.87 3.84 -4.75
C ALA A 79 11.34 3.92 -5.21
N TYR A 80 12.32 3.56 -4.39
CA TYR A 80 13.75 3.71 -4.68
C TYR A 80 14.17 3.05 -6.01
N LYS A 81 13.63 1.87 -6.30
CA LYS A 81 13.93 1.14 -7.55
C LYS A 81 13.39 1.81 -8.81
N ALA A 82 12.40 2.69 -8.68
CA ALA A 82 11.82 3.45 -9.80
C ALA A 82 12.58 4.76 -10.09
N GLY A 83 13.67 5.04 -9.37
CA GLY A 83 14.54 6.20 -9.57
C GLY A 83 14.31 7.33 -8.56
N PRO A 84 15.18 8.36 -8.55
CA PRO A 84 15.19 9.39 -7.51
C PRO A 84 13.94 10.28 -7.54
N GLN A 85 13.38 10.56 -8.71
CA GLN A 85 12.13 11.32 -8.84
C GLN A 85 10.95 10.57 -8.26
N ALA A 86 10.85 9.26 -8.54
CA ALA A 86 9.81 8.41 -7.96
C ALA A 86 9.97 8.30 -6.44
N ALA A 87 11.21 8.20 -5.94
CA ALA A 87 11.48 8.20 -4.50
C ALA A 87 11.07 9.51 -3.82
N ALA A 88 11.33 10.66 -4.44
CA ALA A 88 10.93 11.96 -3.93
C ALA A 88 9.39 12.11 -3.90
N LEU A 89 8.71 11.70 -4.96
CA LEU A 89 7.24 11.67 -5.00
C LEU A 89 6.65 10.69 -3.99
N GLY A 90 7.27 9.51 -3.85
CA GLY A 90 6.90 8.51 -2.85
C GLY A 90 7.02 9.04 -1.42
N CYS A 91 8.13 9.70 -1.11
CA CYS A 91 8.32 10.38 0.17
C CYS A 91 7.23 11.44 0.41
N GLY A 92 7.04 12.37 -0.52
CA GLY A 92 6.06 13.43 -0.37
C GLY A 92 4.63 12.91 -0.20
N GLY A 93 4.24 11.93 -1.02
CA GLY A 93 2.91 11.32 -0.96
C GLY A 93 2.63 10.57 0.34
N PHE A 94 3.55 9.69 0.76
CA PHE A 94 3.38 8.96 2.02
C PHE A 94 3.50 9.86 3.24
N ALA A 95 4.38 10.87 3.22
CA ALA A 95 4.48 11.86 4.29
C ALA A 95 3.17 12.62 4.48
N ALA A 96 2.58 13.12 3.38
CA ALA A 96 1.31 13.84 3.43
C ALA A 96 0.16 12.95 3.90
N PHE A 97 0.10 11.70 3.41
CA PHE A 97 -0.91 10.74 3.84
C PHE A 97 -0.78 10.40 5.34
N SER A 98 0.43 10.08 5.81
CA SER A 98 0.67 9.78 7.22
C SER A 98 0.37 10.98 8.12
N ALA A 99 0.71 12.20 7.68
CA ALA A 99 0.35 13.41 8.42
C ALA A 99 -1.17 13.58 8.55
N ALA A 100 -1.91 13.37 7.47
CA ALA A 100 -3.36 13.50 7.46
C ALA A 100 -4.04 12.48 8.37
N ILE A 101 -3.60 11.21 8.31
CA ILE A 101 -4.15 10.14 9.16
C ILE A 101 -3.81 10.36 10.62
N ASP A 102 -2.57 10.72 10.95
CA ASP A 102 -2.15 10.96 12.33
C ASP A 102 -2.80 12.23 12.92
N ALA A 103 -3.01 13.26 12.10
CA ALA A 103 -3.82 14.41 12.48
C ALA A 103 -5.27 14.01 12.75
N TYR A 104 -5.87 13.19 11.87
CA TYR A 104 -7.23 12.70 12.02
C TYR A 104 -7.43 11.88 13.29
N MET A 105 -6.51 10.95 13.59
CA MET A 105 -6.58 10.11 14.79
C MET A 105 -6.37 10.90 16.09
N ARG A 106 -5.74 12.07 16.02
CA ARG A 106 -5.54 12.97 17.17
C ARG A 106 -6.64 14.02 17.36
N MET A 107 -7.61 14.10 16.45
CA MET A 107 -8.72 15.04 16.62
C MET A 107 -9.58 14.62 17.83
N PRO A 108 -9.92 15.54 18.75
CA PRO A 108 -10.85 15.25 19.82
C PRO A 108 -12.24 14.96 19.22
N GLU A 109 -12.92 13.94 19.75
CA GLU A 109 -14.31 13.66 19.40
C GLU A 109 -15.18 14.81 19.93
N SER A 110 -15.96 15.44 19.05
CA SER A 110 -16.89 16.50 19.42
C SER A 110 -18.17 15.89 19.97
N ASP A 111 -18.35 15.92 21.29
CA ASP A 111 -19.65 15.72 21.97
C ASP A 111 -20.66 16.83 21.60
#